data_AF-A0AA97NQP8-F1
#
_entry.id   AF-A0AA97NQP8-F1
#
_cell.length_a   1.000
_cell.length_b   1.000
_cell.length_c   1.000
_cell.angle_alpha   90.00
_cell.angle_beta   90.00
_cell.angle_gamma   90.00
#
_symmetry.space_group_name_H-M   'P 1'
#
loop_
_entity.id
_entity.type
_entity.pdbx_description
1 polymer ?
#
loop_
_entity_poly.entity_id
_entity_poly.type
_entity_poly.pdbx_seq_one_letter_code
_entity_poly.pdbx_strand_id
1 'polypeptide(L)'
;MAKKHLGTPRRETTDIVGKEHLLFRCPDGKESESVIAMDLPFVLFIPFGRGGEETNRRIPPASLQLPSRTAETYYELIVTVQQGASHQNKYHFPLPLQRYDTLSTFGMYNRPESKVATADNIVTLGISLPRWSYGPLDPITVYIKLAPNPDWLNKAKRVTINKITLSIEEEITYNPEGDEPQKKVNRISKHTQPVGTRLPEAGYTTNLGLVFPSRDLRDAEGVMRRGEPSKFPNHEVTSFTTTSTLYKVEFFLTIKASMSSARDITLRQPIVICPMDQQACKEEIEAIEQAARDASLVDPNHPYTPAKTIVLASHENSLRHLGLCIVGGQKKPLIE
;
A
#
# COMPACT_ATOMS: atom_id res chain seq x y z
N MET A 1 17.73 -26.26 27.43
CA MET A 1 16.87 -26.63 26.28
C MET A 1 15.99 -25.43 25.93
N ALA A 2 16.36 -24.65 24.92
CA ALA A 2 15.53 -23.54 24.44
C ALA A 2 14.34 -24.12 23.65
N LYS A 3 13.12 -23.80 24.08
CA LYS A 3 11.90 -24.12 23.31
C LYS A 3 12.00 -23.38 21.98
N LYS A 4 12.37 -24.08 20.90
CA LYS A 4 12.07 -23.64 19.53
C LYS A 4 10.55 -23.53 19.44
N HIS A 5 10.01 -22.32 19.58
CA HIS A 5 8.66 -22.02 19.13
C HIS A 5 8.62 -22.39 17.64
N LEU A 6 7.85 -23.42 17.28
CA LEU A 6 7.42 -23.56 15.90
C LEU A 6 6.72 -22.25 15.56
N GLY A 7 7.23 -21.54 14.55
CA GLY A 7 6.60 -20.32 14.07
C GLY A 7 5.15 -20.59 13.69
N THR A 8 4.29 -19.61 13.92
CA THR A 8 2.89 -19.65 13.46
C THR A 8 2.86 -20.01 11.96
N PRO A 9 1.95 -20.91 11.52
CA PRO A 9 1.87 -21.30 10.12
C PRO A 9 1.71 -20.07 9.22
N ARG A 10 2.64 -19.92 8.28
CA ARG A 10 2.66 -18.80 7.33
C ARG A 10 1.99 -19.23 6.03
N ARG A 11 1.03 -18.44 5.56
CA ARG A 11 0.43 -18.61 4.22
C ARG A 11 1.20 -17.75 3.22
N GLU A 12 1.42 -18.30 2.04
CA GLU A 12 2.11 -17.64 0.93
C GLU A 12 1.30 -17.88 -0.35
N THR A 13 1.23 -16.87 -1.21
CA THR A 13 0.65 -16.96 -2.54
C THR A 13 1.57 -16.23 -3.51
N THR A 14 1.71 -16.79 -4.72
CA THR A 14 2.54 -16.22 -5.76
C THR A 14 1.74 -16.20 -7.05
N ASP A 15 1.59 -15.01 -7.61
CA ASP A 15 0.81 -14.77 -8.81
C ASP A 15 1.64 -14.01 -9.85
N ILE A 16 1.43 -14.34 -11.13
CA ILE A 16 2.03 -13.59 -12.25
C ILE A 16 1.26 -12.29 -12.40
N VAL A 17 1.98 -11.16 -12.40
CA VAL A 17 1.43 -9.84 -12.72
C VAL A 17 1.64 -9.57 -14.20
N GLY A 18 0.57 -9.33 -14.94
CA GLY A 18 0.64 -9.09 -16.39
C GLY A 18 0.72 -10.39 -17.18
N LYS A 19 1.48 -10.39 -18.28
CA LYS A 19 1.70 -11.53 -19.17
C LYS A 19 3.19 -11.76 -19.35
N GLU A 20 3.60 -13.02 -19.49
CA GLU A 20 4.98 -13.34 -19.88
C GLU A 20 5.23 -12.97 -21.35
N HIS A 21 6.39 -12.35 -21.62
CA HIS A 21 6.78 -11.96 -22.97
C HIS A 21 7.96 -12.81 -23.46
N LEU A 22 7.79 -13.46 -24.61
CA LEU A 22 8.89 -14.07 -25.35
C LEU A 22 9.56 -12.99 -26.20
N LEU A 23 10.70 -12.47 -25.72
CA LEU A 23 11.42 -11.38 -26.40
C LEU A 23 12.30 -11.86 -27.55
N PHE A 24 12.82 -13.09 -27.44
CA PHE A 24 13.69 -13.68 -28.44
C PHE A 24 13.48 -15.20 -28.52
N ARG A 25 13.50 -15.73 -29.73
CA ARG A 25 13.58 -17.15 -30.06
C ARG A 25 14.45 -17.30 -31.31
N CYS A 26 15.21 -18.38 -31.39
CA CYS A 26 15.98 -18.71 -32.59
C CYS A 26 15.05 -18.83 -33.82
N PRO A 27 15.51 -18.46 -35.02
CA PRO A 27 14.75 -18.66 -36.26
C PRO A 27 14.36 -20.13 -36.45
N ASP A 28 13.26 -20.35 -37.18
CA ASP A 28 12.80 -21.70 -37.50
C ASP A 28 13.90 -22.52 -38.18
N GLY A 29 14.06 -23.78 -37.74
CA GLY A 29 15.10 -24.68 -38.23
C GLY A 29 16.49 -24.50 -37.60
N LYS A 30 16.68 -23.53 -36.70
CA LYS A 30 17.91 -23.43 -35.89
C LYS A 30 17.64 -23.79 -34.42
N GLU A 31 18.39 -24.76 -33.90
CA GLU A 31 18.32 -25.14 -32.48
C GLU A 31 18.95 -24.09 -31.56
N SER A 32 19.97 -23.37 -32.02
CA SER A 32 20.66 -22.34 -31.26
C SER A 32 21.26 -21.27 -32.15
N GLU A 33 21.56 -20.12 -31.54
CA GLU A 33 22.23 -19.00 -32.20
C GLU A 33 23.34 -18.46 -31.28
N SER A 34 24.52 -18.23 -31.85
CA SER A 34 25.66 -17.71 -31.10
C SER A 34 25.57 -16.20 -30.98
N VAL A 35 25.01 -15.72 -29.87
CA VAL A 35 24.75 -14.30 -29.62
C VAL A 35 25.78 -13.73 -28.66
N ILE A 36 26.31 -12.56 -28.99
CA ILE A 36 27.30 -11.83 -28.19
C ILE A 36 26.62 -10.86 -27.22
N ALA A 37 25.64 -10.10 -27.71
CA ALA A 37 24.89 -9.13 -26.92
C ALA A 37 23.45 -8.99 -27.46
N MET A 38 22.52 -8.67 -26.57
CA MET A 38 21.14 -8.33 -26.94
C MET A 38 20.66 -7.13 -26.13
N ASP A 39 19.93 -6.25 -26.79
CA ASP A 39 19.07 -5.26 -26.17
C ASP A 39 17.64 -5.50 -26.70
N LEU A 40 16.75 -5.90 -25.79
CA LEU A 40 15.40 -6.35 -26.10
C LEU A 40 14.38 -5.49 -25.33
N PRO A 41 13.95 -4.35 -25.91
CA PRO A 41 12.93 -3.51 -25.29
C PRO A 41 11.60 -4.24 -25.14
N PHE A 42 10.90 -3.99 -24.04
CA PHE A 42 9.59 -4.57 -23.75
C PHE A 42 8.70 -3.61 -22.96
N VAL A 43 7.39 -3.82 -23.03
CA VAL A 43 6.38 -3.09 -22.26
C VAL A 43 5.47 -4.11 -21.59
N LEU A 44 5.31 -4.00 -20.27
CA LEU A 44 4.39 -4.82 -19.49
C LEU A 44 3.18 -3.97 -19.09
N PHE A 45 1.98 -4.42 -19.45
CA PHE A 45 0.75 -3.75 -19.05
C PHE A 45 0.23 -4.31 -17.71
N ILE A 46 -0.07 -3.40 -16.79
CA ILE A 46 -0.73 -3.64 -15.51
C ILE A 46 -2.02 -2.81 -15.52
N PRO A 47 -3.19 -3.34 -15.14
CA PRO A 47 -3.46 -4.68 -14.61
C PRO A 47 -3.86 -5.73 -15.66
N PHE A 48 -3.51 -6.99 -15.43
CA PHE A 48 -4.12 -8.12 -16.12
C PHE A 48 -4.67 -9.11 -15.09
N GLY A 49 -5.98 -9.05 -14.81
CA GLY A 49 -6.68 -10.04 -13.99
C GLY A 49 -7.18 -11.19 -14.85
N ARG A 50 -7.14 -12.42 -14.33
CA ARG A 50 -7.86 -13.57 -14.91
C ARG A 50 -9.34 -13.18 -15.04
N GLY A 51 -9.97 -13.48 -16.17
CA GLY A 51 -11.33 -13.06 -16.54
C GLY A 51 -12.45 -13.50 -15.58
N GLY A 52 -12.52 -12.86 -14.41
CA GLY A 52 -13.66 -12.88 -13.48
C GLY A 52 -14.17 -11.46 -13.26
N GLU A 53 -15.44 -11.33 -12.88
CA GLU A 53 -16.16 -10.04 -12.74
C GLU A 53 -15.65 -9.13 -11.60
N GLU A 54 -14.71 -9.57 -10.77
CA GLU A 54 -14.25 -8.78 -9.62
C GLU A 54 -13.25 -7.69 -10.01
N THR A 55 -13.74 -6.46 -10.04
CA THR A 55 -13.02 -5.23 -10.38
C THR A 55 -11.80 -4.95 -9.48
N ASN A 56 -11.82 -5.39 -8.21
CA ASN A 56 -10.74 -5.17 -7.25
C ASN A 56 -9.51 -6.08 -7.44
N ARG A 57 -9.64 -7.20 -8.16
CA ARG A 57 -8.52 -8.14 -8.44
C ARG A 57 -7.67 -7.74 -9.65
N ARG A 58 -7.93 -6.59 -10.26
CA ARG A 58 -7.16 -6.14 -11.42
C ARG A 58 -5.82 -5.56 -10.98
N ILE A 59 -5.83 -4.56 -10.10
CA ILE A 59 -4.63 -3.78 -9.79
C ILE A 59 -3.84 -4.46 -8.65
N PRO A 60 -2.54 -4.78 -8.85
CA PRO A 60 -1.72 -5.37 -7.81
C PRO A 60 -1.72 -4.49 -6.54
N PRO A 61 -1.69 -5.08 -5.33
CA PRO A 61 -1.49 -4.33 -4.10
C PRO A 61 -0.15 -3.56 -4.13
N ALA A 62 -0.07 -2.50 -3.34
CA ALA A 62 1.22 -1.84 -3.12
C ALA A 62 2.17 -2.79 -2.36
N SER A 63 3.46 -2.71 -2.65
CA SER A 63 4.49 -3.39 -1.88
C SER A 63 4.42 -2.96 -0.41
N LEU A 64 4.49 -3.93 0.49
CA LEU A 64 4.35 -3.72 1.93
C LEU A 64 5.19 -4.72 2.69
N GLN A 65 5.74 -4.30 3.82
CA GLN A 65 6.23 -5.20 4.85
C GLN A 65 5.83 -4.66 6.22
N LEU A 66 4.97 -5.41 6.92
CA LEU A 66 4.56 -5.04 8.29
C LEU A 66 5.66 -5.36 9.32
N PRO A 67 5.65 -4.71 10.49
CA PRO A 67 6.62 -4.97 11.56
C PRO A 67 6.66 -6.45 11.94
N SER A 68 7.86 -6.97 12.23
CA SER A 68 8.10 -8.40 12.48
C SER A 68 7.64 -9.32 11.35
N ARG A 69 7.45 -8.79 10.14
CA ARG A 69 7.06 -9.53 8.92
C ARG A 69 5.78 -10.34 9.08
N THR A 70 4.81 -9.81 9.82
CA THR A 70 3.52 -10.51 10.00
C THR A 70 2.71 -10.56 8.70
N ALA A 71 2.94 -9.62 7.78
CA ALA A 71 2.49 -9.67 6.39
C ALA A 71 3.52 -9.00 5.47
N GLU A 72 3.65 -9.49 4.24
CA GLU A 72 4.47 -8.86 3.21
C GLU A 72 3.89 -9.07 1.81
N THR A 73 4.18 -8.14 0.92
CA THR A 73 3.87 -8.19 -0.52
C THR A 73 5.04 -7.54 -1.26
N TYR A 74 5.60 -8.27 -2.22
CA TYR A 74 6.73 -7.84 -3.03
C TYR A 74 6.59 -8.35 -4.45
N TYR A 75 7.30 -7.70 -5.38
CA TYR A 75 7.29 -8.07 -6.80
C TYR A 75 8.72 -8.21 -7.31
N GLU A 76 8.87 -9.13 -8.27
CA GLU A 76 10.11 -9.37 -8.98
C GLU A 76 9.82 -9.46 -10.47
N LEU A 77 10.63 -8.81 -11.29
CA LEU A 77 10.76 -9.11 -12.71
C LEU A 77 11.73 -10.28 -12.85
N ILE A 78 11.24 -11.38 -13.45
CA ILE A 78 12.05 -12.58 -13.66
C ILE A 78 12.39 -12.68 -15.15
N VAL A 79 13.70 -12.61 -15.45
CA VAL A 79 14.21 -12.83 -16.80
C VAL A 79 14.74 -14.25 -16.90
N THR A 80 14.18 -15.03 -17.82
CA THR A 80 14.60 -16.42 -18.06
C THR A 80 15.37 -16.50 -19.37
N VAL A 81 16.60 -17.03 -19.32
CA VAL A 81 17.45 -17.24 -20.49
C VAL A 81 17.69 -18.74 -20.66
N GLN A 82 17.20 -19.29 -21.77
CA GLN A 82 17.47 -20.67 -22.16
C GLN A 82 18.69 -20.73 -23.07
N GLN A 83 19.72 -21.47 -22.67
CA GLN A 83 20.95 -21.72 -23.45
C GLN A 83 21.05 -23.22 -23.76
N GLY A 84 20.74 -23.59 -25.00
CA GLY A 84 20.68 -25.00 -25.41
C GLY A 84 19.51 -25.77 -24.76
N ALA A 85 19.54 -27.10 -24.86
CA ALA A 85 18.42 -27.95 -24.47
C ALA A 85 18.20 -28.05 -22.94
N SER A 86 19.24 -27.84 -22.13
CA SER A 86 19.21 -28.15 -20.69
C SER A 86 19.54 -26.99 -19.75
N HIS A 87 20.13 -25.88 -20.21
CA HIS A 87 20.55 -24.81 -19.32
C HIS A 87 19.53 -23.66 -19.34
N GLN A 88 18.74 -23.55 -18.26
CA GLN A 88 17.84 -22.44 -18.04
C GLN A 88 18.34 -21.59 -16.87
N ASN A 89 18.75 -20.36 -17.14
CA ASN A 89 19.15 -19.40 -16.12
C ASN A 89 18.00 -18.44 -15.82
N LYS A 90 17.78 -18.15 -14.53
CA LYS A 90 16.77 -17.18 -14.07
C LYS A 90 17.47 -16.03 -13.35
N TYR A 91 17.11 -14.81 -13.71
CA TYR A 91 17.61 -13.58 -13.12
C TYR A 91 16.44 -12.83 -12.50
N HIS A 92 16.55 -12.49 -11.23
CA HIS A 92 15.50 -11.84 -10.44
C HIS A 92 15.86 -10.37 -10.24
N PHE A 93 14.92 -9.48 -10.57
CA PHE A 93 15.06 -8.04 -10.39
C PHE A 93 13.91 -7.53 -9.51
N PRO A 94 14.17 -6.98 -8.31
CA PRO A 94 13.11 -6.50 -7.43
C PRO A 94 12.41 -5.27 -8.02
N LEU A 95 11.07 -5.20 -7.89
CA LEU A 95 10.26 -4.11 -8.43
C LEU A 95 9.25 -3.59 -7.39
N PRO A 96 9.52 -2.52 -6.62
CA PRO A 96 8.50 -1.88 -5.79
C PRO A 96 7.29 -1.46 -6.61
N LEU A 97 6.10 -1.78 -6.14
CA LEU A 97 4.87 -1.15 -6.62
C LEU A 97 4.34 -0.23 -5.54
N GLN A 98 4.15 1.03 -5.88
CA GLN A 98 3.47 2.00 -5.04
C GLN A 98 2.12 2.32 -5.65
N ARG A 99 1.12 2.57 -4.81
CA ARG A 99 -0.19 3.01 -5.26
C ARG A 99 -0.47 4.41 -4.72
N TYR A 100 -1.15 5.19 -5.55
CA TYR A 100 -1.53 6.57 -5.27
C TYR A 100 -3.03 6.72 -5.06
N ASP A 101 -3.79 5.63 -5.04
CA ASP A 101 -5.24 5.68 -4.87
C ASP A 101 -5.69 6.21 -3.51
N THR A 102 -4.81 6.16 -2.50
CA THR A 102 -5.09 6.63 -1.13
C THR A 102 -4.59 8.05 -0.82
N LEU A 103 -4.04 8.78 -1.80
CA LEU A 103 -3.45 10.11 -1.59
C LEU A 103 -4.42 11.08 -0.91
N SER A 104 -3.99 11.71 0.19
CA SER A 104 -4.84 12.62 0.99
C SER A 104 -5.18 13.92 0.26
N THR A 105 -4.45 14.24 -0.81
CA THR A 105 -4.65 15.41 -1.68
C THR A 105 -5.78 15.21 -2.69
N PHE A 106 -6.22 13.98 -2.95
CA PHE A 106 -7.29 13.74 -3.92
C PHE A 106 -8.64 14.31 -3.45
N GLY A 107 -9.30 15.03 -4.37
CA GLY A 107 -10.57 15.71 -4.10
C GLY A 107 -11.70 14.80 -3.65
N MET A 108 -11.66 13.50 -3.96
CA MET A 108 -12.64 12.53 -3.47
C MET A 108 -12.65 12.40 -1.94
N TYR A 109 -11.50 12.62 -1.30
CA TYR A 109 -11.33 12.54 0.15
C TYR A 109 -11.66 13.85 0.87
N ASN A 110 -11.68 14.97 0.15
CA ASN A 110 -11.98 16.31 0.66
C ASN A 110 -13.48 16.60 0.65
N ARG A 111 -14.27 15.64 1.16
CA ARG A 111 -15.72 15.77 1.29
C ARG A 111 -16.11 15.46 2.74
N PRO A 112 -16.98 16.28 3.35
CA PRO A 112 -17.40 16.01 4.71
C PRO A 112 -18.12 14.68 4.84
N GLU A 113 -17.72 13.88 5.82
CA GLU A 113 -18.36 12.62 6.16
C GLU A 113 -18.97 12.73 7.55
N SER A 114 -20.28 12.45 7.66
CA SER A 114 -21.01 12.57 8.92
C SER A 114 -21.65 11.26 9.29
N LYS A 115 -21.59 10.90 10.56
CA LYS A 115 -22.15 9.66 11.08
C LYS A 115 -22.79 9.90 12.44
N VAL A 116 -23.83 9.13 12.74
CA VAL A 116 -24.59 9.24 13.98
C VAL A 116 -24.66 7.87 14.64
N ALA A 117 -24.59 7.84 15.97
CA ALA A 117 -24.73 6.64 16.79
C ALA A 117 -25.54 6.93 18.06
N THR A 118 -26.31 5.94 18.49
CA THR A 118 -27.08 5.94 19.75
C THR A 118 -26.86 4.61 20.47
N ALA A 119 -26.91 4.61 21.80
CA ALA A 119 -26.74 3.38 22.61
C ALA A 119 -28.00 3.00 23.42
N ASP A 120 -28.75 3.98 23.92
CA ASP A 120 -29.92 3.79 24.78
C ASP A 120 -31.07 4.78 24.46
N ASN A 121 -31.02 5.41 23.28
CA ASN A 121 -31.97 6.42 22.80
C ASN A 121 -32.12 7.66 23.71
N ILE A 122 -31.29 7.86 24.74
CA ILE A 122 -31.33 9.06 25.60
C ILE A 122 -30.50 10.19 24.99
N VAL A 123 -29.34 9.83 24.45
CA VAL A 123 -28.38 10.76 23.83
C VAL A 123 -27.97 10.22 22.46
N THR A 124 -27.81 11.14 21.52
CA THR A 124 -27.35 10.86 20.17
C THR A 124 -25.99 11.49 19.95
N LEU A 125 -24.98 10.68 19.58
CA LEU A 125 -23.66 11.13 19.18
C LEU A 125 -23.61 11.29 17.66
N GLY A 126 -23.49 12.52 17.18
CA GLY A 126 -23.15 12.84 15.80
C GLY A 126 -21.69 13.25 15.68
N ILE A 127 -21.04 12.82 14.61
CA ILE A 127 -19.73 13.30 14.20
C ILE A 127 -19.77 13.88 12.78
N SER A 128 -18.84 14.78 12.49
CA SER A 128 -18.54 15.23 11.14
C SER A 128 -17.02 15.35 10.97
N LEU A 129 -16.50 14.71 9.93
CA LEU A 129 -15.12 14.79 9.48
C LEU A 129 -15.07 15.66 8.23
N PRO A 130 -14.17 16.65 8.11
CA PRO A 130 -14.06 17.47 6.90
C PRO A 130 -13.43 16.72 5.72
N ARG A 131 -12.58 15.73 6.02
CA ARG A 131 -11.95 14.81 5.08
C ARG A 131 -11.78 13.44 5.72
N TRP A 132 -11.54 12.41 4.91
CA TRP A 132 -11.45 11.02 5.39
C TRP A 132 -10.21 10.27 4.89
N SER A 133 -9.27 10.96 4.25
CA SER A 133 -7.91 10.45 3.98
C SER A 133 -6.85 11.30 4.69
N TYR A 134 -5.84 10.63 5.27
CA TYR A 134 -4.77 11.23 6.06
C TYR A 134 -3.43 10.52 5.82
N GLY A 135 -2.35 11.28 5.78
CA GLY A 135 -0.97 10.78 5.78
C GLY A 135 -0.26 10.95 7.13
N PRO A 136 1.01 10.55 7.24
CA PRO A 136 1.87 10.90 8.37
C PRO A 136 1.84 12.41 8.67
N LEU A 137 1.80 12.75 9.95
CA LEU A 137 1.75 14.13 10.48
C LEU A 137 0.50 14.94 10.09
N ASP A 138 -0.47 14.36 9.37
CA ASP A 138 -1.70 15.07 9.05
C ASP A 138 -2.53 15.31 10.32
N PRO A 139 -3.07 16.53 10.53
CA PRO A 139 -4.04 16.78 11.57
C PRO A 139 -5.39 16.17 11.19
N ILE A 140 -5.97 15.44 12.14
CA ILE A 140 -7.34 14.91 12.10
C ILE A 140 -8.17 15.77 13.03
N THR A 141 -9.19 16.46 12.50
CA THR A 141 -10.14 17.26 13.29
C THR A 141 -11.55 16.70 13.11
N VAL A 142 -12.22 16.46 14.23
CA VAL A 142 -13.55 15.86 14.30
C VAL A 142 -14.50 16.84 14.97
N TYR A 143 -15.59 17.17 14.30
CA TYR A 143 -16.68 17.90 14.91
C TYR A 143 -17.62 16.90 15.58
N ILE A 144 -17.92 17.12 16.86
CA ILE A 144 -18.68 16.20 17.69
C ILE A 144 -19.90 16.94 18.24
N LYS A 145 -21.08 16.32 18.11
CA LYS A 145 -22.35 16.82 18.63
C LYS A 145 -23.01 15.71 19.45
N LEU A 146 -23.26 15.99 20.73
CA LEU A 146 -24.11 15.17 21.60
C LEU A 146 -25.45 15.87 21.74
N ALA A 147 -26.51 15.28 21.18
CA ALA A 147 -27.86 15.83 21.24
C ALA A 147 -28.72 15.01 22.21
N PRO A 148 -29.44 15.65 23.15
CA PRO A 148 -30.45 14.96 23.96
C PRO A 148 -31.62 14.52 23.07
N ASN A 149 -32.21 13.38 23.37
CA ASN A 149 -33.47 12.98 22.72
C ASN A 149 -34.64 13.82 23.27
N PRO A 150 -35.39 14.53 22.41
CA PRO A 150 -36.58 15.31 22.81
C PRO A 150 -37.61 14.49 23.61
N ASP A 151 -37.84 13.23 23.24
CA ASP A 151 -38.84 12.37 23.89
C ASP A 151 -38.46 12.00 25.33
N TRP A 152 -37.17 12.10 25.67
CA TRP A 152 -36.61 11.73 26.96
C TRP A 152 -35.87 12.87 27.66
N LEU A 153 -36.23 14.13 27.37
CA LEU A 153 -35.57 15.34 27.90
C LEU A 153 -35.33 15.31 29.41
N ASN A 154 -36.31 14.86 30.20
CA ASN A 154 -36.19 14.80 31.66
C ASN A 154 -35.09 13.84 32.14
N LYS A 155 -34.82 12.76 31.39
CA LYS A 155 -33.72 11.83 31.64
C LYS A 155 -32.42 12.37 31.06
N ALA A 156 -32.46 12.89 29.83
CA ALA A 156 -31.29 13.41 29.13
C ALA A 156 -30.61 14.59 29.86
N LYS A 157 -31.38 15.49 30.49
CA LYS A 157 -30.85 16.60 31.33
C LYS A 157 -30.04 16.14 32.54
N ARG A 158 -30.25 14.90 33.01
CA ARG A 158 -29.52 14.33 34.15
C ARG A 158 -28.19 13.69 33.73
N VAL A 159 -27.99 13.49 32.42
CA VAL A 159 -26.77 12.91 31.87
C VAL A 159 -25.62 13.91 32.03
N THR A 160 -24.50 13.45 32.55
CA THR A 160 -23.25 14.25 32.61
C THR A 160 -22.25 13.67 31.63
N ILE A 161 -21.67 14.51 30.79
CA ILE A 161 -20.60 14.12 29.87
C ILE A 161 -19.31 14.14 30.66
N ASN A 162 -18.75 12.96 30.94
CA ASN A 162 -17.55 12.84 31.76
C ASN A 162 -16.30 13.16 30.94
N LYS A 163 -16.16 12.50 29.79
CA LYS A 163 -15.02 12.65 28.89
C LYS A 163 -15.37 12.19 27.48
N ILE A 164 -14.67 12.75 26.50
CA ILE A 164 -14.72 12.31 25.11
C ILE A 164 -13.33 11.81 24.74
N THR A 165 -13.26 10.63 24.14
CA THR A 165 -12.00 10.00 23.73
C THR A 165 -12.02 9.78 22.22
N LEU A 166 -10.97 10.23 21.55
CA LEU A 166 -10.68 9.89 20.17
C LEU A 166 -9.52 8.91 20.16
N SER A 167 -9.58 7.91 19.30
CA SER A 167 -8.45 7.02 19.04
C SER A 167 -8.39 6.60 17.59
N ILE A 168 -7.16 6.40 17.11
CA ILE A 168 -6.90 5.75 15.82
C ILE A 168 -6.63 4.27 16.10
N GLU A 169 -7.34 3.41 15.40
CA GLU A 169 -7.15 1.97 15.40
C GLU A 169 -6.72 1.51 14.02
N GLU A 170 -5.65 0.70 13.96
CA GLU A 170 -5.31 -0.12 12.81
C GLU A 170 -5.88 -1.52 13.04
N GLU A 171 -6.65 -2.00 12.07
CA GLU A 171 -7.17 -3.36 12.02
C GLU A 171 -6.50 -4.10 10.87
N ILE A 172 -5.72 -5.11 11.21
CA ILE A 172 -5.13 -6.04 10.25
C ILE A 172 -5.97 -7.31 10.27
N THR A 173 -6.63 -7.61 9.16
CA THR A 173 -7.33 -8.87 8.94
C THR A 173 -6.43 -9.79 8.12
N TYR A 174 -6.02 -10.92 8.69
CA TYR A 174 -5.32 -11.99 7.98
C TYR A 174 -6.32 -12.98 7.41
N ASN A 175 -6.04 -13.49 6.21
CA ASN A 175 -6.91 -14.41 5.47
C ASN A 175 -8.35 -13.87 5.30
N PRO A 176 -8.54 -12.67 4.72
CA PRO A 176 -9.84 -12.00 4.70
C PRO A 176 -10.92 -12.76 3.90
N GLU A 177 -10.52 -13.55 2.88
CA GLU A 177 -11.43 -14.29 2.00
C GLU A 177 -11.59 -15.78 2.37
N GLY A 178 -10.87 -16.28 3.38
CA GLY A 178 -10.96 -17.69 3.77
C GLY A 178 -11.88 -17.94 4.97
N ASP A 179 -12.06 -19.21 5.32
CA ASP A 179 -13.06 -19.65 6.32
C ASP A 179 -12.82 -19.09 7.74
N GLU A 180 -11.57 -18.81 8.11
CA GLU A 180 -11.20 -18.29 9.43
C GLU A 180 -10.34 -17.01 9.31
N PRO A 181 -10.96 -15.82 9.15
CA PRO A 181 -10.24 -14.57 9.15
C PRO A 181 -9.79 -14.20 10.57
N GLN A 182 -8.51 -13.89 10.75
CA GLN A 182 -7.96 -13.45 12.05
C GLN A 182 -7.78 -11.94 12.07
N LYS A 183 -8.35 -11.26 13.06
CA LYS A 183 -8.26 -9.81 13.20
C LYS A 183 -7.32 -9.42 14.34
N LYS A 184 -6.38 -8.53 14.05
CA LYS A 184 -5.52 -7.88 15.02
C LYS A 184 -5.79 -6.39 15.01
N VAL A 185 -6.21 -5.84 16.15
CA VAL A 185 -6.48 -4.41 16.30
C VAL A 185 -5.40 -3.77 17.16
N ASN A 186 -4.69 -2.80 16.60
CA ASN A 186 -3.65 -2.02 17.27
C ASN A 186 -4.17 -0.59 17.46
N ARG A 187 -4.16 -0.09 18.70
CA ARG A 187 -4.48 1.32 18.97
C ARG A 187 -3.21 2.17 18.78
N ILE A 188 -3.20 2.95 17.72
CA ILE A 188 -2.04 3.76 17.30
C ILE A 188 -1.91 5.04 18.11
N SER A 189 -3.01 5.76 18.26
CA SER A 189 -3.04 7.05 18.95
C SER A 189 -4.33 7.20 19.75
N LYS A 190 -4.28 8.00 20.81
CA LYS A 190 -5.41 8.26 21.69
C LYS A 190 -5.31 9.66 22.26
N HIS A 191 -6.40 10.41 22.17
CA HIS A 191 -6.60 11.68 22.84
C HIS A 191 -7.87 11.63 23.68
N THR A 192 -7.81 12.04 24.94
CA THR A 192 -8.97 12.08 25.83
C THR A 192 -9.12 13.48 26.39
N GLN A 193 -10.30 14.08 26.16
CA GLN A 193 -10.68 15.37 26.72
C GLN A 193 -11.68 15.16 27.86
N PRO A 194 -11.33 15.53 29.11
CA PRO A 194 -12.33 15.62 30.18
C PRO A 194 -13.29 16.77 29.88
N VAL A 195 -14.59 16.54 30.10
CA VAL A 195 -15.65 17.54 29.85
C VAL A 195 -16.26 17.98 31.18
N GLY A 196 -16.85 17.04 31.94
CA GLY A 196 -17.38 17.29 33.29
C GLY A 196 -18.68 18.10 33.33
N THR A 197 -19.43 18.20 32.23
CA THR A 197 -20.59 19.08 32.11
C THR A 197 -21.89 18.30 31.91
N ARG A 198 -22.98 18.73 32.54
CA ARG A 198 -24.32 18.18 32.30
C ARG A 198 -24.78 18.48 30.87
N LEU A 199 -25.45 17.52 30.23
CA LEU A 199 -25.91 17.65 28.86
C LEU A 199 -26.93 18.82 28.75
N PRO A 200 -26.61 19.89 27.99
CA PRO A 200 -27.53 21.01 27.79
C PRO A 200 -28.74 20.61 26.93
N GLU A 201 -29.85 21.34 27.07
CA GLU A 201 -31.05 21.15 26.22
C GLU A 201 -30.76 21.37 24.74
N ALA A 202 -29.93 22.36 24.41
CA ALA A 202 -29.48 22.63 23.04
C ALA A 202 -28.50 21.57 22.49
N GLY A 203 -28.06 20.63 23.32
CA GLY A 203 -26.97 19.71 23.03
C GLY A 203 -25.60 20.29 23.36
N TYR A 204 -24.59 19.42 23.31
CA TYR A 204 -23.19 19.76 23.52
C TYR A 204 -22.43 19.59 22.20
N THR A 205 -21.72 20.63 21.77
CA THR A 205 -20.89 20.59 20.57
C THR A 205 -19.44 20.94 20.92
N THR A 206 -18.51 20.16 20.40
CA THR A 206 -17.07 20.42 20.53
C THR A 206 -16.35 19.94 19.28
N ASN A 207 -15.17 20.48 19.03
CA ASN A 207 -14.21 19.91 18.11
C ASN A 207 -13.09 19.24 18.90
N LEU A 208 -12.60 18.12 18.39
CA LEU A 208 -11.45 17.42 18.95
C LEU A 208 -10.52 17.01 17.82
N GLY A 209 -9.23 17.08 18.09
CA GLY A 209 -8.22 16.74 17.11
C GLY A 209 -7.09 15.90 17.66
N LEU A 210 -6.41 15.24 16.74
CA LEU A 210 -5.19 14.50 16.98
C LEU A 210 -4.38 14.46 15.69
N VAL A 211 -3.07 14.27 15.79
CA VAL A 211 -2.19 14.17 14.63
C VAL A 211 -1.97 12.71 14.32
N PHE A 212 -2.07 12.31 13.05
CA PHE A 212 -1.69 10.97 12.64
C PHE A 212 -0.18 10.81 12.85
N PRO A 213 0.28 9.82 13.63
CA PRO A 213 1.69 9.73 13.97
C PRO A 213 2.52 9.42 12.73
N SER A 214 3.66 10.07 12.62
CA SER A 214 4.74 9.58 11.76
C SER A 214 5.60 8.61 12.56
N ARG A 215 6.00 7.52 11.92
CA ARG A 215 6.98 6.60 12.48
C ARG A 215 8.29 6.85 11.76
N ASP A 216 9.29 7.36 12.49
CA ASP A 216 10.66 7.30 11.98
C ASP A 216 11.09 5.83 12.02
N LEU A 217 11.49 5.32 10.85
CA LEU A 217 11.90 3.94 10.65
C LEU A 217 13.41 3.77 10.86
N ARG A 218 14.11 4.87 11.15
CA ARG A 218 15.50 4.88 11.59
C ARG A 218 15.59 4.45 13.05
N ASP A 219 16.65 3.74 13.38
CA ASP A 219 16.99 3.48 14.78
C ASP A 219 17.54 4.73 15.48
N ALA A 220 17.93 4.61 16.75
CA ALA A 220 18.41 5.73 17.57
C ALA A 220 19.68 6.37 17.00
N GLU A 221 20.40 5.64 16.15
CA GLU A 221 21.61 6.05 15.45
C GLU A 221 21.31 6.66 14.06
N GLY A 222 20.03 6.79 13.69
CA GLY A 222 19.61 7.38 12.42
C GLY A 222 19.71 6.42 11.23
N VAL A 223 19.95 5.12 11.46
CA VAL A 223 20.14 4.12 10.41
C VAL A 223 18.81 3.43 10.12
N MET A 224 18.39 3.43 8.86
CA MET A 224 17.31 2.56 8.43
C MET A 224 17.84 1.13 8.33
N ARG A 225 17.23 0.22 9.09
CA ARG A 225 17.58 -1.21 9.03
C ARG A 225 17.32 -1.72 7.61
N ARG A 226 18.39 -2.11 6.92
CA ARG A 226 18.27 -2.76 5.62
C ARG A 226 17.66 -4.14 5.81
N GLY A 227 16.66 -4.48 4.98
CA GLY A 227 16.14 -5.84 4.85
C GLY A 227 17.21 -6.82 4.36
N GLU A 228 16.87 -8.11 4.30
CA GLU A 228 17.75 -9.11 3.66
C GLU A 228 18.07 -8.68 2.22
N PRO A 229 19.34 -8.70 1.77
CA PRO A 229 19.74 -8.24 0.44
C PRO A 229 19.02 -8.94 -0.73
N SER A 230 18.45 -10.12 -0.47
CA SER A 230 17.73 -10.96 -1.42
C SER A 230 16.22 -10.71 -1.47
N LYS A 231 15.65 -9.83 -0.63
CA LYS A 231 14.19 -9.63 -0.55
C LYS A 231 13.81 -8.16 -0.32
N PHE A 232 12.95 -7.65 -1.19
CA PHE A 232 12.50 -6.25 -1.28
C PHE A 232 11.03 -6.10 -0.78
N PRO A 233 10.53 -4.95 -0.29
CA PRO A 233 11.22 -3.68 -0.07
C PRO A 233 12.38 -3.79 0.93
N ASN A 234 13.51 -3.20 0.57
CA ASN A 234 14.74 -3.25 1.37
C ASN A 234 14.68 -2.36 2.63
N HIS A 235 13.54 -1.74 2.91
CA HIS A 235 13.27 -0.88 4.05
C HIS A 235 11.88 -1.17 4.62
N GLU A 236 11.75 -0.99 5.94
CA GLU A 236 10.45 -1.02 6.61
C GLU A 236 9.55 0.06 5.98
N VAL A 237 8.25 -0.19 5.89
CA VAL A 237 7.28 0.79 5.38
C VAL A 237 6.27 1.04 6.50
N THR A 238 5.88 2.30 6.71
CA THR A 238 4.78 2.62 7.63
C THR A 238 3.50 1.96 7.12
N SER A 239 2.67 1.39 8.00
CA SER A 239 1.42 0.80 7.55
C SER A 239 0.48 1.84 6.98
N PHE A 240 -0.27 1.45 5.94
CA PHE A 240 -1.23 2.30 5.22
C PHE A 240 -2.43 1.45 4.80
N THR A 241 -3.53 2.09 4.42
CA THR A 241 -4.74 1.38 4.01
C THR A 241 -4.47 0.61 2.73
N THR A 242 -4.57 -0.72 2.79
CA THR A 242 -4.32 -1.59 1.63
C THR A 242 -5.03 -2.93 1.77
N THR A 243 -5.34 -3.55 0.64
CA THR A 243 -5.97 -4.87 0.57
C THR A 243 -5.17 -5.76 -0.37
N SER A 244 -4.85 -6.97 0.11
CA SER A 244 -4.18 -8.03 -0.63
C SER A 244 -4.96 -9.34 -0.45
N THR A 245 -4.60 -10.38 -1.18
CA THR A 245 -5.28 -11.69 -1.14
C THR A 245 -5.25 -12.31 0.27
N LEU A 246 -4.11 -12.20 0.96
CA LEU A 246 -3.89 -12.86 2.26
C LEU A 246 -4.05 -11.93 3.46
N TYR A 247 -4.20 -10.63 3.25
CA TYR A 247 -4.37 -9.68 4.35
C TYR A 247 -5.06 -8.39 3.91
N LYS A 248 -5.68 -7.71 4.86
CA LYS A 248 -6.30 -6.41 4.68
C LYS A 248 -5.91 -5.50 5.84
N VAL A 249 -5.44 -4.29 5.55
CA VAL A 249 -5.10 -3.27 6.55
C VAL A 249 -6.10 -2.13 6.43
N GLU A 250 -6.87 -1.91 7.49
CA GLU A 250 -7.89 -0.88 7.59
C GLU A 250 -7.63 0.01 8.80
N PHE A 251 -8.05 1.26 8.70
CA PHE A 251 -7.91 2.23 9.78
C PHE A 251 -9.27 2.78 10.15
N PHE A 252 -9.44 3.01 11.45
CA PHE A 252 -10.67 3.50 12.01
C PHE A 252 -10.38 4.61 13.00
N LEU A 253 -11.17 5.67 12.90
CA LEU A 253 -11.31 6.67 13.93
C LEU A 253 -12.43 6.25 14.88
N THR A 254 -12.09 5.96 16.12
CA THR A 254 -13.03 5.60 17.18
C THR A 254 -13.27 6.80 18.08
N ILE A 255 -14.52 7.23 18.19
CA ILE A 255 -14.97 8.30 19.09
C ILE A 255 -15.81 7.64 20.18
N LYS A 256 -15.38 7.79 21.43
CA LYS A 256 -16.10 7.31 22.61
C LYS A 256 -16.51 8.48 23.50
N ALA A 257 -17.82 8.67 23.65
CA ALA A 257 -18.41 9.59 24.62
C ALA A 257 -18.74 8.81 25.89
N SER A 258 -18.03 9.08 26.98
CA SER A 258 -18.31 8.49 28.29
C SER A 258 -19.19 9.40 29.12
N MET A 259 -20.28 8.85 29.64
CA MET A 259 -21.33 9.62 30.30
C MET A 259 -21.72 8.99 31.64
N SER A 260 -22.29 9.79 32.53
CA SER A 260 -22.99 9.30 33.73
C SER A 260 -24.48 9.22 33.46
N SER A 261 -25.16 8.25 34.05
CA SER A 261 -26.63 8.12 33.98
C SER A 261 -27.21 7.87 32.57
N ALA A 262 -26.34 7.53 31.60
CA ALA A 262 -26.65 6.99 30.29
C ALA A 262 -25.54 6.01 29.88
N ARG A 263 -25.79 5.16 28.88
CA ARG A 263 -24.77 4.26 28.33
C ARG A 263 -23.73 5.05 27.55
N ASP A 264 -22.46 4.68 27.71
CA ASP A 264 -21.37 5.18 26.87
C ASP A 264 -21.69 4.91 25.38
N ILE A 265 -21.46 5.90 24.53
CA ILE A 265 -21.66 5.77 23.08
C ILE A 265 -20.28 5.67 22.43
N THR A 266 -20.08 4.64 21.61
CA THR A 266 -18.87 4.46 20.80
C THR A 266 -19.26 4.46 19.33
N LEU A 267 -18.63 5.33 18.55
CA LEU A 267 -18.79 5.43 17.11
C LEU A 267 -17.46 5.14 16.45
N ARG A 268 -17.47 4.19 15.51
CA ARG A 268 -16.31 3.78 14.73
C ARG A 268 -16.50 4.20 13.27
N GLN A 269 -15.59 5.02 12.76
CA GLN A 269 -15.63 5.61 11.43
C GLN A 269 -14.40 5.16 10.63
N PRO A 270 -14.58 4.45 9.50
CA PRO A 270 -13.47 4.15 8.59
C PRO A 270 -12.77 5.43 8.13
N ILE A 271 -11.44 5.39 8.06
CA ILE A 271 -10.60 6.41 7.45
C ILE A 271 -9.56 5.74 6.53
N VAL A 272 -9.10 6.48 5.53
CA VAL A 272 -8.05 6.05 4.62
C VAL A 272 -6.73 6.63 5.08
N ILE A 273 -5.70 5.78 5.19
CA ILE A 273 -4.35 6.19 5.51
C ILE A 273 -3.47 6.02 4.29
N CYS A 274 -2.82 7.11 3.90
CA CYS A 274 -1.81 7.17 2.85
C CYS A 274 -0.42 6.93 3.44
N PRO A 275 0.51 6.26 2.73
CA PRO A 275 1.90 6.13 3.19
C PRO A 275 2.71 7.44 3.14
N MET A 276 2.21 8.47 2.45
CA MET A 276 2.91 9.73 2.20
C MET A 276 2.31 10.86 3.01
N ASP A 277 3.16 11.78 3.48
CA ASP A 277 2.68 13.01 4.11
C ASP A 277 2.04 13.95 3.09
N GLN A 278 1.39 15.02 3.57
CA GLN A 278 0.68 15.95 2.70
C GLN A 278 1.60 16.66 1.69
N GLN A 279 2.87 16.88 2.01
CA GLN A 279 3.80 17.56 1.12
C GLN A 279 4.22 16.63 -0.02
N ALA A 280 4.65 15.42 0.30
CA ALA A 280 4.94 14.37 -0.68
C ALA A 280 3.72 14.08 -1.56
N CYS A 281 2.52 14.00 -0.96
CA CYS A 281 1.27 13.84 -1.70
C CYS A 281 1.00 14.96 -2.73
N LYS A 282 1.53 16.17 -2.54
CA LYS A 282 1.39 17.29 -3.50
C LYS A 282 2.45 17.22 -4.59
N GLU A 283 3.69 16.91 -4.22
CA GLU A 283 4.82 16.80 -5.14
C GLU A 283 4.61 15.68 -6.15
N GLU A 284 3.98 14.57 -5.74
CA GLU A 284 3.71 13.43 -6.63
C GLU A 284 2.58 13.71 -7.64
N ILE A 285 1.71 14.71 -7.42
CA ILE A 285 0.54 14.94 -8.31
C ILE A 285 0.95 15.21 -9.74
N GLU A 286 1.96 16.07 -9.95
CA GLU A 286 2.41 16.42 -11.30
C GLU A 286 2.98 15.20 -12.04
N ALA A 287 3.78 14.39 -11.34
CA ALA A 287 4.35 13.17 -11.89
C ALA A 287 3.26 12.13 -12.22
N ILE A 288 2.26 11.97 -11.35
CA ILE A 288 1.11 11.09 -11.57
C ILE A 288 0.31 11.54 -12.79
N GLU A 289 0.00 12.83 -12.88
CA GLU A 289 -0.74 13.37 -14.02
C GLU A 289 0.03 13.17 -15.33
N GLN A 290 1.33 13.42 -15.31
CA GLN A 290 2.18 13.23 -16.49
C GLN A 290 2.23 11.75 -16.89
N ALA A 291 2.47 10.85 -15.93
CA ALA A 291 2.48 9.41 -16.18
C ALA A 291 1.13 8.90 -16.71
N ALA A 292 0.02 9.41 -16.20
CA ALA A 292 -1.32 9.07 -16.68
C ALA A 292 -1.57 9.58 -18.11
N ARG A 293 -1.11 10.80 -18.43
CA ARG A 293 -1.15 11.34 -19.81
C ARG A 293 -0.32 10.48 -20.75
N ASP A 294 0.92 10.19 -20.40
CA ASP A 294 1.82 9.38 -21.22
C ASP A 294 1.26 7.97 -21.44
N ALA A 295 0.74 7.33 -20.38
CA ALA A 295 0.11 6.03 -20.48
C ALA A 295 -1.13 6.03 -21.40
N SER A 296 -1.90 7.13 -21.43
CA SER A 296 -3.08 7.24 -22.30
C SER A 296 -2.75 7.30 -23.80
N LEU A 297 -1.50 7.64 -24.15
CA LEU A 297 -1.01 7.70 -25.52
C LEU A 297 -0.46 6.36 -26.02
N VAL A 298 -0.30 5.37 -25.14
CA VAL A 298 0.21 4.04 -25.50
C VAL A 298 -0.93 3.16 -26.00
N ASP A 299 -0.85 2.68 -27.25
CA ASP A 299 -1.77 1.65 -27.75
C ASP A 299 -1.49 0.31 -27.03
N PRO A 300 -2.46 -0.25 -26.27
CA PRO A 300 -2.26 -1.52 -25.58
C PRO A 300 -2.04 -2.71 -26.52
N ASN A 301 -2.54 -2.63 -27.76
CA ASN A 301 -2.42 -3.70 -28.74
C ASN A 301 -1.09 -3.63 -29.51
N HIS A 302 -0.56 -2.42 -29.68
CA HIS A 302 0.69 -2.16 -30.40
C HIS A 302 1.53 -1.12 -29.66
N PRO A 303 2.07 -1.45 -28.46
CA PRO A 303 2.94 -0.53 -27.75
C PRO A 303 4.16 -0.21 -28.61
N TYR A 304 4.42 1.09 -28.81
CA TYR A 304 5.66 1.51 -29.44
C TYR A 304 6.83 1.16 -28.53
N THR A 305 7.76 0.35 -29.06
CA THR A 305 9.01 -0.01 -28.40
C THR A 305 10.17 0.33 -29.32
N PRO A 306 11.33 0.74 -28.78
CA PRO A 306 12.53 0.89 -29.57
C PRO A 306 12.89 -0.40 -30.31
N ALA A 307 13.60 -0.29 -31.44
CA ALA A 307 14.02 -1.44 -32.20
C ALA A 307 14.96 -2.34 -31.38
N LYS A 308 14.70 -3.65 -31.38
CA LYS A 308 15.59 -4.64 -30.76
C LYS A 308 16.96 -4.63 -31.43
N THR A 309 18.01 -4.77 -30.63
CA THR A 309 19.39 -4.91 -31.11
C THR A 309 19.91 -6.29 -30.73
N ILE A 310 20.34 -7.08 -31.72
CA ILE A 310 20.90 -8.41 -31.50
C ILE A 310 22.24 -8.48 -32.25
N VAL A 311 23.31 -8.69 -31.51
CA VAL A 311 24.67 -8.79 -32.04
C VAL A 311 25.08 -10.26 -32.07
N LEU A 312 25.10 -10.85 -33.25
CA LEU A 312 25.55 -12.23 -33.44
C LEU A 312 27.07 -12.30 -33.43
N ALA A 313 27.61 -13.46 -33.05
CA ALA A 313 29.06 -13.71 -33.11
C ALA A 313 29.61 -13.64 -34.55
N SER A 314 28.76 -13.92 -35.55
CA SER A 314 29.09 -13.82 -36.97
C SER A 314 29.12 -12.38 -37.50
N HIS A 315 28.59 -11.40 -36.77
CA HIS A 315 28.62 -10.00 -37.22
C HIS A 315 30.05 -9.46 -37.19
N GLU A 316 30.39 -8.65 -38.19
CA GLU A 316 31.66 -7.93 -38.22
C GLU A 316 31.76 -7.00 -37.00
N ASN A 317 32.92 -6.98 -36.34
CA ASN A 317 33.16 -6.21 -35.11
C ASN A 317 32.24 -6.57 -33.92
N SER A 318 31.61 -7.75 -33.91
CA SER A 318 30.75 -8.21 -32.80
C SER A 318 31.45 -8.11 -31.44
N LEU A 319 32.73 -8.45 -31.37
CA LEU A 319 33.54 -8.40 -30.15
C LEU A 319 33.69 -7.00 -29.54
N ARG A 320 33.56 -5.93 -30.33
CA ARG A 320 33.64 -4.56 -29.82
C ARG A 320 32.54 -4.27 -28.80
N HIS A 321 31.38 -4.93 -28.91
CA HIS A 321 30.26 -4.80 -27.97
C HIS A 321 30.56 -5.41 -26.60
N LEU A 322 31.61 -6.22 -26.49
CA LEU A 322 32.14 -6.74 -25.23
C LEU A 322 33.37 -5.94 -24.75
N GLY A 323 33.74 -4.85 -25.42
CA GLY A 323 35.00 -4.16 -25.19
C GLY A 323 36.22 -4.98 -25.59
N LEU A 324 36.10 -5.85 -26.60
CA LEU A 324 37.15 -6.76 -27.07
C LEU A 324 37.46 -6.58 -28.56
N CYS A 325 38.68 -6.91 -28.98
CA CYS A 325 39.09 -7.01 -30.38
C CYS A 325 39.97 -8.25 -30.60
N ILE A 326 40.25 -8.60 -31.86
CA ILE A 326 41.19 -9.67 -32.21
C ILE A 326 42.50 -9.03 -32.67
N VAL A 327 43.60 -9.36 -32.00
CA VAL A 327 44.96 -8.95 -32.37
C VAL A 327 45.85 -10.19 -32.39
N GLY A 328 46.41 -10.53 -33.56
CA GLY A 328 47.26 -11.71 -33.73
C GLY A 328 46.54 -13.04 -33.43
N GLY A 329 45.23 -13.13 -33.77
CA GLY A 329 44.41 -14.32 -33.52
C GLY A 329 43.96 -14.49 -32.06
N GLN A 330 44.29 -13.56 -31.16
CA GLN A 330 43.89 -13.59 -29.75
C GLN A 330 42.90 -12.47 -29.42
N LYS A 331 41.93 -12.77 -28.53
CA LYS A 331 41.02 -11.77 -27.98
C LYS A 331 41.78 -10.87 -27.01
N LYS A 332 41.78 -9.56 -27.24
CA LYS A 332 42.39 -8.55 -26.37
C LYS A 332 41.37 -7.47 -26.03
N PRO A 333 41.52 -6.75 -24.91
CA PRO A 333 40.73 -5.55 -24.63
C PRO A 333 40.82 -4.55 -25.78
N LEU A 334 39.69 -3.99 -26.16
CA LEU A 334 39.61 -2.87 -27.08
C LEU A 334 40.12 -1.62 -26.35
N ILE A 335 41.12 -0.95 -26.91
CA ILE A 335 41.61 0.35 -26.45
C ILE A 335 41.10 1.36 -27.47
N GLU A 336 40.37 2.38 -27.02
CA GLU A 336 39.83 3.46 -27.87
C GLU A 336 40.87 4.54 -28.17
#